data_AF-A0A840IBS4-F1
#
_entry.id   AF-A0A840IBS4-F1
#
_cell.length_a   1.000
_cell.length_b   1.000
_cell.length_c   1.000
_cell.angle_alpha   90.00
_cell.angle_beta   90.00
_cell.angle_gamma   90.00
#
_symmetry.space_group_name_H-M   'P 1'
#
loop_
_entity.id
_entity.type
_entity.pdbx_description
1 polymer ?
#
loop_
_entity_poly.entity_id
_entity_poly.type
_entity_poly.pdbx_seq_one_letter_code
_entity_poly.pdbx_strand_id
1 'polypeptide(L)'
;MFVTRDRLQRALLLAHSLTAGAVRRGWNVQPYTKEGHGSHPGIAIVVGEHRYPIEVHEETETLPFTQQEIDAWRNEYTWDRERRAHEMPPVQHKRKKATGRLRLVLPTGYGGGRAMWTDSPRSLNDALDQIFQVLEQRVIADDLAAEHARRQREEWERQERIRVERARMARIEEARLARATAEIAAWRQSQELVKYAAALRRRIPDLESAERTRIEAWCDWLEDRALRSDPTQQTSLVVGLQDERDGRGW
;
A
#
# COMPACT_ATOMS: atom_id res chain seq x y z
N MET A 1 29.56 -12.82 -2.34
CA MET A 1 30.99 -12.49 -2.12
C MET A 1 31.72 -12.75 -3.43
N PHE A 2 32.18 -11.71 -4.12
CA PHE A 2 33.06 -11.84 -5.29
C PHE A 2 34.46 -11.43 -4.84
N VAL A 3 35.25 -12.41 -4.42
CA VAL A 3 36.63 -12.21 -3.96
C VAL A 3 37.48 -13.28 -4.61
N THR A 4 38.59 -12.89 -5.20
CA THR A 4 39.59 -13.79 -5.77
C THR A 4 40.17 -14.70 -4.69
N ARG A 5 40.64 -15.88 -5.08
CA ARG A 5 41.20 -16.88 -4.15
C ARG A 5 42.33 -16.29 -3.28
N ASP A 6 43.16 -15.44 -3.87
CA ASP A 6 44.30 -14.81 -3.20
C ASP A 6 43.89 -13.79 -2.13
N ARG A 7 42.68 -13.23 -2.24
CA ARG A 7 42.13 -12.26 -1.29
C ARG A 7 41.10 -12.85 -0.32
N LEU A 8 40.70 -14.11 -0.53
CA LEU A 8 39.70 -14.79 0.29
C LEU A 8 40.09 -14.85 1.78
N GLN A 9 41.33 -15.23 2.08
CA GLN A 9 41.80 -15.31 3.48
C GLN A 9 41.69 -13.96 4.19
N ARG A 10 42.09 -12.88 3.51
CA ARG A 10 42.01 -11.53 4.07
C ARG A 10 40.57 -11.06 4.25
N ALA A 11 39.69 -11.38 3.32
CA ALA A 11 38.26 -11.10 3.45
C ALA A 11 37.61 -11.85 4.63
N LEU A 12 37.98 -13.12 4.84
CA LEU A 12 37.51 -13.91 5.99
C LEU A 12 38.04 -13.36 7.33
N LEU A 13 39.31 -12.95 7.38
CA LEU A 13 39.89 -12.33 8.59
C LEU A 13 39.23 -10.99 8.93
N LEU A 14 38.88 -10.19 7.92
CA LEU A 14 38.12 -8.95 8.11
C LEU A 14 36.72 -9.25 8.65
N ALA A 15 36.01 -10.19 8.03
CA ALA A 15 34.68 -10.61 8.48
C ALA A 15 34.74 -11.15 9.93
N HIS A 16 35.74 -11.98 10.24
CA HIS A 16 35.97 -12.47 11.60
C HIS A 16 36.22 -11.32 12.57
N SER A 17 37.09 -10.37 12.24
CA SER A 17 37.41 -9.21 13.08
C SER A 17 36.17 -8.33 13.36
N LEU A 18 35.31 -8.15 12.35
CA LEU A 18 34.02 -7.46 12.51
C LEU A 18 33.08 -8.21 13.45
N THR A 19 32.89 -9.52 13.24
CA THR A 19 32.01 -10.33 14.09
C THR A 19 32.51 -10.41 15.53
N ALA A 20 33.81 -10.63 15.74
CA ALA A 20 34.41 -10.63 17.07
C ALA A 20 34.32 -9.25 17.74
N GLY A 21 34.52 -8.17 16.98
CA GLY A 21 34.36 -6.81 17.47
C GLY A 21 32.92 -6.45 17.84
N ALA A 22 31.93 -6.99 17.13
CA ALA A 22 30.51 -6.86 17.43
C ALA A 22 30.15 -7.61 18.72
N VAL A 23 30.59 -8.87 18.85
CA VAL A 23 30.36 -9.67 20.06
C VAL A 23 30.99 -9.03 21.30
N ARG A 24 32.21 -8.48 21.18
CA ARG A 24 32.86 -7.74 22.28
C ARG A 24 32.06 -6.50 22.73
N ARG A 25 31.26 -5.91 21.84
CA ARG A 25 30.37 -4.77 22.15
C ARG A 25 29.01 -5.21 22.69
N GLY A 26 28.80 -6.52 22.88
CA GLY A 26 27.53 -7.08 23.35
C GLY A 26 26.46 -7.24 22.25
N TRP A 27 26.85 -7.14 20.97
CA TRP A 27 25.92 -7.31 19.86
C TRP A 27 25.85 -8.75 19.40
N ASN A 28 24.72 -9.12 18.81
CA ASN A 28 24.51 -10.46 18.28
C ASN A 28 24.98 -10.55 16.83
N VAL A 29 25.39 -11.73 16.39
CA VAL A 29 25.70 -12.02 14.99
C VAL A 29 24.83 -13.18 14.56
N GLN A 30 24.08 -13.00 13.47
CA GLN A 30 23.14 -14.00 12.97
C GLN A 30 23.39 -14.29 11.49
N PRO A 31 23.09 -15.51 11.03
CA PRO A 31 22.99 -15.79 9.61
C PRO A 31 21.96 -14.83 8.97
N TYR A 32 22.32 -14.30 7.82
CA TYR A 32 21.45 -13.44 7.03
C TYR A 32 21.21 -14.05 5.66
N THR A 33 19.96 -14.30 5.36
CA THR A 33 19.51 -14.67 4.02
C THR A 33 18.59 -13.57 3.53
N LYS A 34 18.99 -12.88 2.46
CA LYS A 34 18.11 -11.92 1.81
C LYS A 34 17.04 -12.69 1.04
N GLU A 35 15.77 -12.37 1.22
CA GLU A 35 14.70 -12.92 0.39
C GLU A 35 14.72 -12.22 -0.98
N GLY A 36 14.75 -12.99 -2.07
CA GLY A 36 14.74 -12.48 -3.45
C GLY A 36 15.74 -13.12 -4.41
N HIS A 37 15.60 -12.84 -5.71
CA HIS A 37 16.48 -13.37 -6.76
C HIS A 37 17.87 -12.69 -6.69
N GLY A 38 18.95 -13.48 -6.69
CA GLY A 38 20.33 -12.99 -6.56
C GLY A 38 20.80 -12.74 -5.13
N SER A 39 20.09 -13.26 -4.11
CA SER A 39 20.56 -13.22 -2.74
C SER A 39 21.67 -14.23 -2.47
N HIS A 40 22.68 -13.81 -1.72
CA HIS A 40 23.71 -14.71 -1.20
C HIS A 40 23.55 -14.81 0.31
N PRO A 41 23.62 -16.03 0.88
CA PRO A 41 23.68 -16.18 2.33
C PRO A 41 24.91 -15.46 2.86
N GLY A 42 24.76 -14.83 4.01
CA GLY A 42 25.79 -14.02 4.65
C GLY A 42 25.58 -13.93 6.15
N ILE A 43 26.18 -12.90 6.74
CA ILE A 43 26.08 -12.61 8.16
C ILE A 43 25.53 -11.19 8.35
N ALA A 44 24.75 -11.02 9.41
CA ALA A 44 24.32 -9.71 9.87
C ALA A 44 24.73 -9.51 11.33
N ILE A 45 25.14 -8.28 11.64
CA ILE A 45 25.22 -7.80 13.01
C ILE A 45 23.82 -7.37 13.43
N VAL A 46 23.39 -7.83 14.59
CA VAL A 46 22.08 -7.54 15.18
C VAL A 46 22.26 -6.70 16.43
N VAL A 47 21.66 -5.52 16.42
CA VAL A 47 21.68 -4.57 17.54
C VAL A 47 20.24 -4.17 17.84
N GLY A 48 19.75 -4.54 19.03
CA GLY A 48 18.33 -4.42 19.36
C GLY A 48 17.46 -5.24 18.41
N GLU A 49 16.49 -4.58 17.77
CA GLU A 49 15.60 -5.18 16.77
C GLU A 49 16.13 -5.10 15.33
N HIS A 50 17.24 -4.39 15.12
CA HIS A 50 17.76 -4.09 13.79
C HIS A 50 18.82 -5.08 13.34
N ARG A 51 18.79 -5.42 12.05
CA ARG A 51 19.72 -6.35 11.40
C ARG A 51 20.52 -5.63 10.32
N TYR A 52 21.83 -5.62 10.48
CA TYR A 52 22.78 -4.99 9.56
C TYR A 52 23.60 -6.06 8.84
N PRO A 53 23.17 -6.52 7.66
CA PRO A 53 23.97 -7.38 6.81
C PRO A 53 25.32 -6.74 6.49
N ILE A 54 26.34 -7.59 6.36
CA ILE A 54 27.68 -7.19 6.00
C ILE A 54 28.09 -7.91 4.72
N GLU A 55 28.59 -7.15 3.76
CA GLU A 55 29.13 -7.70 2.53
C GLU A 55 30.59 -7.28 2.36
N VAL A 56 31.43 -8.26 2.05
CA VAL A 56 32.81 -8.04 1.61
C VAL A 56 32.91 -8.35 0.13
N HIS A 57 33.37 -7.36 -0.62
CA HIS A 57 33.57 -7.43 -2.07
C HIS A 57 35.03 -7.15 -2.38
N GLU A 58 35.56 -7.77 -3.42
CA GLU A 58 36.76 -7.25 -4.07
C GLU A 58 36.34 -6.22 -5.11
N GLU A 59 37.04 -5.08 -5.12
CA GLU A 59 36.82 -4.06 -6.12
C GLU A 59 37.25 -4.58 -7.49
N THR A 60 36.44 -4.30 -8.49
CA THR A 60 36.71 -4.71 -9.87
C THR A 60 36.77 -3.49 -10.76
N GLU A 61 37.81 -3.41 -11.57
CA GLU A 61 37.92 -2.45 -12.66
C GLU A 61 37.18 -2.99 -13.88
N THR A 62 36.38 -2.13 -14.51
CA THR A 62 35.68 -2.50 -15.75
C THR A 62 36.61 -2.24 -16.92
N LEU A 63 36.95 -3.29 -17.66
CA LEU A 63 37.82 -3.19 -18.82
C LEU A 63 37.03 -2.68 -20.04
N PRO A 64 37.66 -1.87 -20.91
CA PRO A 64 37.05 -1.52 -22.20
C PRO A 64 36.88 -2.78 -23.06
N PHE A 65 35.89 -2.76 -23.95
CA PHE A 65 35.74 -3.82 -24.93
C PHE A 65 36.93 -3.83 -25.89
N THR A 66 37.43 -5.02 -26.20
CA THR A 66 38.35 -5.22 -27.32
C THR A 66 37.57 -5.27 -28.63
N GLN A 67 38.23 -4.95 -29.75
CA GLN A 67 37.59 -5.02 -31.08
C GLN A 67 37.06 -6.44 -31.37
N GLN A 68 37.80 -7.48 -30.97
CA GLN A 68 37.38 -8.88 -31.11
C GLN A 68 36.08 -9.19 -30.36
N GLU A 69 35.89 -8.64 -29.16
CA GLU A 69 34.66 -8.83 -28.37
C GLU A 69 33.46 -8.11 -29.00
N ILE A 70 33.69 -6.91 -29.55
CA ILE A 70 32.66 -6.17 -30.29
C ILE A 70 32.25 -6.96 -31.53
N ASP A 71 33.21 -7.46 -32.30
CA ASP A 71 32.95 -8.23 -33.51
C ASP A 71 32.28 -9.57 -33.18
N ALA A 72 32.69 -10.26 -32.11
CA ALA A 72 32.04 -11.48 -31.66
C ALA A 72 30.57 -11.25 -31.27
N TRP A 73 30.28 -10.20 -30.50
CA TRP A 73 28.91 -9.87 -30.09
C TRP A 73 28.01 -9.46 -31.27
N ARG A 74 28.55 -8.72 -32.25
CA ARG A 74 27.83 -8.36 -33.48
C ARG A 74 27.50 -9.57 -34.35
N ASN A 75 28.34 -10.59 -34.31
CA ASN A 75 28.20 -11.81 -35.10
C ASN A 75 27.55 -12.97 -34.31
N GLU A 76 27.19 -12.77 -33.03
CA GLU A 76 26.62 -13.81 -32.16
C GLU A 76 25.28 -14.35 -32.68
N TYR A 77 24.44 -13.46 -33.24
CA TYR A 77 23.14 -13.82 -33.79
C TYR A 77 23.05 -13.37 -35.25
N THR A 78 23.01 -14.33 -36.17
CA THR A 78 22.94 -14.09 -37.61
C THR A 78 21.72 -13.29 -38.03
N TRP A 79 20.58 -13.46 -37.34
CA TRP A 79 19.33 -12.74 -37.60
C TRP A 79 19.33 -11.28 -37.10
N ASP A 80 20.30 -10.88 -36.28
CA ASP A 80 20.39 -9.55 -35.66
C ASP A 80 21.61 -8.74 -36.16
N ARG A 81 22.33 -9.31 -37.13
CA ARG A 81 23.66 -8.85 -37.54
C ARG A 81 23.65 -7.46 -38.17
N GLU A 82 22.67 -7.19 -39.03
CA GLU A 82 22.52 -5.88 -39.69
C GLU A 82 22.17 -4.77 -38.70
N ARG A 83 21.28 -5.07 -37.74
CA ARG A 83 20.87 -4.12 -36.70
C ARG A 83 22.04 -3.76 -35.78
N ARG A 84 22.84 -4.76 -35.36
CA ARG A 84 23.97 -4.56 -34.44
C ARG A 84 25.25 -4.07 -35.11
N ALA A 85 25.31 -3.95 -36.44
CA ALA A 85 26.54 -3.65 -37.20
C ALA A 85 27.27 -2.39 -36.73
N HIS A 86 26.53 -1.40 -36.22
CA HIS A 86 27.07 -0.14 -35.70
C HIS A 86 26.85 0.06 -34.20
N GLU A 87 26.26 -0.92 -33.51
CA GLU A 87 25.99 -0.84 -32.08
C GLU A 87 27.19 -1.28 -31.26
N MET A 88 27.27 -0.78 -30.02
CA MET A 88 28.19 -1.30 -29.01
C MET A 88 27.51 -2.38 -28.17
N PRO A 89 28.26 -3.40 -27.71
CA PRO A 89 27.69 -4.36 -26.78
C PRO A 89 27.18 -3.68 -25.51
N PRO A 90 26.09 -4.17 -24.90
CA PRO A 90 25.58 -3.63 -23.64
C PRO A 90 26.66 -3.63 -22.55
N VAL A 91 26.66 -2.59 -21.70
CA VAL A 91 27.69 -2.40 -20.65
C VAL A 91 27.82 -3.60 -19.71
N GLN A 92 26.75 -4.39 -19.56
CA GLN A 92 26.72 -5.60 -18.75
C GLN A 92 27.70 -6.69 -19.23
N HIS A 93 28.07 -6.69 -20.53
CA HIS A 93 29.03 -7.63 -21.10
C HIS A 93 30.49 -7.23 -20.87
N LYS A 94 30.77 -6.04 -20.32
CA LYS A 94 32.15 -5.62 -20.09
C LYS A 94 32.83 -6.56 -19.10
N ARG A 95 34.03 -7.02 -19.45
CA ARG A 95 34.88 -7.79 -18.55
C ARG A 95 35.27 -6.97 -17.34
N LYS A 96 35.40 -7.65 -16.21
CA LYS A 96 35.82 -7.07 -14.93
C LYS A 96 37.13 -7.71 -14.50
N LYS A 97 38.09 -6.88 -14.11
CA LYS A 97 39.37 -7.30 -13.54
C LYS A 97 39.40 -6.95 -12.06
N ALA A 98 39.66 -7.94 -11.21
CA ALA A 98 39.80 -7.72 -9.79
C ALA A 98 41.05 -6.86 -9.50
N THR A 99 40.91 -5.82 -8.68
CA THR A 99 41.99 -4.87 -8.38
C THR A 99 42.85 -5.32 -7.19
N GLY A 100 42.46 -6.36 -6.46
CA GLY A 100 43.12 -6.77 -5.22
C GLY A 100 42.64 -6.02 -3.98
N ARG A 101 41.83 -4.96 -4.13
CA ARG A 101 41.35 -4.13 -3.01
C ARG A 101 40.05 -4.67 -2.47
N LEU A 102 39.99 -4.86 -1.14
CA LEU A 102 38.76 -5.27 -0.47
C LEU A 102 37.88 -4.05 -0.17
N ARG A 103 36.58 -4.29 -0.18
CA ARG A 103 35.56 -3.28 0.06
C ARG A 103 34.48 -3.86 0.97
N LEU A 104 34.30 -3.26 2.13
CA LEU A 104 33.21 -3.55 3.03
C LEU A 104 31.99 -2.69 2.66
N VAL A 105 30.82 -3.32 2.60
CA VAL A 105 29.55 -2.67 2.29
C VAL A 105 28.52 -3.06 3.34
N LEU A 106 27.77 -2.06 3.82
CA LEU A 106 26.56 -2.24 4.61
C LEU A 106 25.36 -1.93 3.70
N PRO A 107 24.79 -2.95 3.02
CA PRO A 107 23.87 -2.76 1.90
C PRO A 107 22.53 -2.17 2.31
N THR A 108 22.11 -2.36 3.57
CA THR A 108 20.95 -1.70 4.17
C THR A 108 21.39 -0.36 4.72
N GLY A 109 21.20 0.71 3.95
CA GLY A 109 21.68 2.04 4.27
C GLY A 109 20.57 3.03 4.62
N TYR A 110 20.69 3.63 5.80
CA TYR A 110 20.10 4.90 6.19
C TYR A 110 20.47 6.02 5.19
N GLY A 111 19.49 6.87 4.85
CA GLY A 111 19.50 7.84 3.74
C GLY A 111 20.47 9.02 3.83
N GLY A 112 21.74 8.78 4.15
CA GLY A 112 22.79 9.83 4.11
C GLY A 112 24.13 9.48 4.76
N GLY A 113 24.25 8.34 5.45
CA GLY A 113 25.48 7.94 6.13
C GLY A 113 26.46 7.20 5.24
N ARG A 114 27.74 7.15 5.64
CA ARG A 114 28.74 6.29 4.98
C ARG A 114 28.30 4.82 5.07
N ALA A 115 28.33 4.11 3.95
CA ALA A 115 27.91 2.70 3.87
C ALA A 115 28.99 1.78 3.28
N MET A 116 30.16 2.35 2.95
CA MET A 116 31.20 1.68 2.21
C MET A 116 32.58 2.11 2.68
N TRP A 117 33.46 1.11 2.82
CA TRP A 117 34.87 1.30 3.15
C TRP A 117 35.70 0.45 2.19
N THR A 118 36.56 1.10 1.42
CA THR A 118 37.49 0.43 0.51
C THR A 118 38.89 0.44 1.12
N ASP A 119 39.64 -0.61 0.85
CA ASP A 119 41.05 -0.72 1.21
C ASP A 119 41.83 0.47 0.65
N SER A 120 42.58 1.14 1.53
CA SER A 120 43.38 2.31 1.22
C SER A 120 44.83 2.04 1.66
N PRO A 121 45.78 3.00 1.55
CA PRO A 121 47.09 2.84 2.17
C PRO A 121 47.01 2.56 3.68
N ARG A 122 45.92 2.98 4.35
CA ARG A 122 45.53 2.52 5.69
C ARG A 122 44.67 1.26 5.57
N SER A 123 44.98 0.25 6.39
CA SER A 123 44.32 -1.05 6.34
C SER A 123 42.83 -0.91 6.65
N LEU A 124 41.99 -1.67 5.97
CA LEU A 124 40.56 -1.76 6.29
C LEU A 124 40.30 -2.19 7.75
N ASN A 125 41.25 -2.85 8.41
CA ASN A 125 41.19 -3.16 9.83
C ASN A 125 41.25 -1.92 10.73
N ASP A 126 41.93 -0.86 10.29
CA ASP A 126 42.03 0.40 11.05
C ASP A 126 40.70 1.17 11.01
N ALA A 127 39.83 0.85 10.06
CA ALA A 127 38.50 1.45 9.92
C ALA A 127 37.41 0.74 10.75
N LEU A 128 37.74 -0.33 11.47
CA LEU A 128 36.75 -1.13 12.22
C LEU A 128 35.99 -0.29 13.25
N ASP A 129 36.67 0.56 14.02
CA ASP A 129 36.01 1.41 15.01
C ASP A 129 35.08 2.43 14.36
N GLN A 130 35.46 2.97 13.20
CA GLN A 130 34.58 3.84 12.41
C GLN A 130 33.34 3.09 11.91
N ILE A 131 33.49 1.82 11.51
CA ILE A 131 32.35 0.99 11.08
C ILE A 131 31.39 0.78 12.24
N PHE A 132 31.89 0.49 13.44
CA PHE A 132 31.05 0.33 14.63
C PHE A 132 30.33 1.62 15.02
N GLN A 133 31.01 2.78 14.98
CA GLN A 133 30.37 4.08 15.20
C GLN A 133 29.23 4.35 14.22
N VAL A 134 29.42 3.99 12.94
CA VAL A 134 28.36 4.13 11.93
C VAL A 134 27.19 3.19 12.21
N LEU A 135 27.43 1.97 12.70
CA LEU A 135 26.36 1.06 13.09
C LEU A 135 25.57 1.59 14.29
N GLU A 136 26.23 2.15 15.31
CA GLU A 136 25.57 2.79 16.45
C GLU A 136 24.68 3.96 16.01
N GLN A 137 25.19 4.82 15.12
CA GLN A 137 24.39 5.93 14.56
C GLN A 137 23.17 5.44 13.79
N ARG A 138 23.30 4.32 13.07
CA ARG A 138 22.17 3.71 12.34
C ARG A 138 21.12 3.17 13.29
N VAL A 139 21.52 2.51 14.37
CA VAL A 139 20.59 1.99 15.39
C VAL A 139 19.74 3.12 15.95
N ILE A 140 20.37 4.22 16.36
CA ILE A 140 19.65 5.39 16.89
C ILE A 140 18.64 5.94 15.86
N ALA A 141 19.05 6.02 14.61
CA ALA A 141 18.21 6.57 13.56
C ALA A 141 17.05 5.63 13.16
N ASP A 142 17.31 4.33 13.12
CA ASP A 142 16.31 3.30 12.83
C ASP A 142 15.29 3.19 13.99
N ASP A 143 15.73 3.34 15.25
CA ASP A 143 14.86 3.42 16.43
C ASP A 143 13.92 4.63 16.36
N LEU A 144 14.46 5.81 16.04
CA LEU A 144 13.65 7.02 15.84
C LEU A 144 12.65 6.84 14.70
N ALA A 145 13.09 6.29 13.57
CA ALA A 145 12.21 6.03 12.43
C ALA A 145 11.10 5.03 12.77
N ALA A 146 11.42 3.96 13.52
CA ALA A 146 10.46 2.97 13.98
C ALA A 146 9.42 3.58 14.93
N GLU A 147 9.84 4.44 15.85
CA GLU A 147 8.94 5.16 16.76
C GLU A 147 8.01 6.12 15.99
N HIS A 148 8.57 6.92 15.09
CA HIS A 148 7.78 7.81 14.24
C HIS A 148 6.76 7.04 13.39
N ALA A 149 7.17 5.92 12.78
CA ALA A 149 6.27 5.06 12.03
C ALA A 149 5.17 4.45 12.90
N ARG A 150 5.48 4.07 14.15
CA ARG A 150 4.48 3.58 15.11
C ARG A 150 3.44 4.67 15.44
N ARG A 151 3.88 5.88 15.77
CA ARG A 151 2.97 7.01 16.07
C ARG A 151 2.08 7.35 14.87
N GLN A 152 2.64 7.39 13.66
CA GLN A 152 1.88 7.65 12.44
C GLN A 152 0.84 6.55 12.17
N ARG A 153 1.18 5.27 12.39
CA ARG A 153 0.22 4.16 12.26
C ARG A 153 -0.93 4.31 13.25
N GLU A 154 -0.63 4.60 14.52
CA GLU A 154 -1.67 4.80 15.55
C GLU A 154 -2.58 6.01 15.25
N GLU A 155 -2.02 7.10 14.73
CA GLU A 155 -2.80 8.27 14.28
C GLU A 155 -3.67 7.93 13.06
N TRP A 156 -3.10 7.23 12.07
CA TRP A 156 -3.83 6.79 10.89
C TRP A 156 -4.99 5.85 11.27
N GLU A 157 -4.76 4.87 12.13
CA GLU A 157 -5.81 3.96 12.61
C GLU A 157 -6.92 4.69 13.36
N ARG A 158 -6.58 5.70 14.18
CA ARG A 158 -7.57 6.55 14.86
C ARG A 158 -8.40 7.36 13.87
N GLN A 159 -7.75 7.99 12.90
CA GLN A 159 -8.44 8.77 11.87
C GLN A 159 -9.34 7.89 11.00
N GLU A 160 -8.88 6.69 10.64
CA GLU A 160 -9.66 5.75 9.84
C GLU A 160 -10.90 5.26 10.61
N ARG A 161 -10.77 4.96 11.91
CA ARG A 161 -11.93 4.62 12.76
C ARG A 161 -12.95 5.76 12.82
N ILE A 162 -12.49 7.00 12.99
CA ILE A 162 -13.37 8.18 13.02
C ILE A 162 -14.06 8.35 11.65
N ARG A 163 -13.32 8.16 10.55
CA ARG A 163 -13.84 8.27 9.19
C ARG A 163 -14.91 7.22 8.91
N VAL A 164 -14.66 5.97 9.26
CA VAL A 164 -15.60 4.86 9.10
C VAL A 164 -16.87 5.12 9.90
N GLU A 165 -16.75 5.54 11.15
CA GLU A 165 -17.92 5.81 11.99
C GLU A 165 -18.73 7.03 11.49
N ARG A 166 -18.06 8.10 11.05
CA ARG A 166 -18.73 9.25 10.41
C ARG A 166 -19.47 8.84 9.14
N ALA A 167 -18.85 8.03 8.28
CA ALA A 167 -19.48 7.55 7.06
C ALA A 167 -20.70 6.67 7.37
N ARG A 168 -20.61 5.82 8.41
CA ARG A 168 -21.74 5.01 8.88
C ARG A 168 -22.90 5.87 9.37
N MET A 169 -22.62 6.88 10.21
CA MET A 169 -23.65 7.79 10.71
C MET A 169 -24.29 8.62 9.58
N ALA A 170 -23.50 9.08 8.62
CA ALA A 170 -24.01 9.82 7.47
C ALA A 170 -24.95 8.97 6.60
N ARG A 171 -24.61 7.68 6.36
CA ARG A 171 -25.47 6.75 5.62
C ARG A 171 -26.79 6.49 6.34
N ILE A 172 -26.74 6.29 7.66
CA ILE A 172 -27.96 6.10 8.47
C ILE A 172 -28.85 7.35 8.35
N GLU A 173 -28.27 8.54 8.44
CA GLU A 173 -29.03 9.79 8.33
C GLU A 173 -29.61 9.99 6.93
N GLU A 174 -28.84 9.70 5.87
CA GLU A 174 -29.31 9.76 4.49
C GLU A 174 -30.48 8.78 4.24
N ALA A 175 -30.38 7.54 4.73
CA ALA A 175 -31.45 6.56 4.64
C ALA A 175 -32.73 7.03 5.37
N ARG A 176 -32.58 7.63 6.56
CA ARG A 176 -33.69 8.22 7.32
C ARG A 176 -34.35 9.37 6.58
N LEU A 177 -33.55 10.28 6.02
CA LEU A 177 -34.06 11.42 5.23
C LEU A 177 -34.79 10.94 3.98
N ALA A 178 -34.25 9.94 3.27
CA ALA A 178 -34.89 9.37 2.09
C ALA A 178 -36.26 8.75 2.44
N ARG A 179 -36.34 7.98 3.53
CA ARG A 179 -37.62 7.42 4.02
C ARG A 179 -38.61 8.50 4.42
N ALA A 180 -38.21 9.45 5.26
CA ALA A 180 -39.07 10.54 5.70
C ALA A 180 -39.62 11.35 4.51
N THR A 181 -38.79 11.57 3.49
CA THR A 181 -39.21 12.24 2.25
C THR A 181 -40.24 11.42 1.49
N ALA A 182 -40.05 10.10 1.38
CA ALA A 182 -41.01 9.20 0.73
C ALA A 182 -42.34 9.14 1.51
N GLU A 183 -42.30 9.09 2.84
CA GLU A 183 -43.49 9.13 3.70
C GLU A 183 -44.26 10.45 3.54
N ILE A 184 -43.57 11.60 3.53
CA ILE A 184 -44.19 12.91 3.28
C ILE A 184 -44.83 12.96 1.88
N ALA A 185 -44.17 12.40 0.87
CA ALA A 185 -44.72 12.34 -0.48
C ALA A 185 -45.98 11.47 -0.55
N ALA A 186 -45.98 10.29 0.09
CA ALA A 186 -47.13 9.40 0.16
C ALA A 186 -48.32 10.04 0.89
N TRP A 187 -48.06 10.75 2.00
CA TRP A 187 -49.06 11.53 2.70
C TRP A 187 -49.67 12.61 1.79
N ARG A 188 -48.83 13.44 1.14
CA ARG A 188 -49.31 14.48 0.21
C ARG A 188 -50.14 13.90 -0.93
N GLN A 189 -49.69 12.81 -1.53
CA GLN A 189 -50.42 12.12 -2.60
C GLN A 189 -51.81 11.65 -2.12
N SER A 190 -51.89 11.09 -0.91
CA SER A 190 -53.15 10.64 -0.32
C SER A 190 -54.13 11.80 -0.12
N GLN A 191 -53.64 12.96 0.33
CA GLN A 191 -54.45 14.18 0.45
C GLN A 191 -54.96 14.68 -0.91
N GLU A 192 -54.15 14.64 -1.96
CA GLU A 192 -54.57 15.03 -3.31
C GLU A 192 -55.61 14.06 -3.90
N LEU A 193 -55.49 12.75 -3.64
CA LEU A 193 -56.51 11.77 -4.05
C LEU A 193 -57.87 12.05 -3.41
N VAL A 194 -57.89 12.36 -2.11
CA VAL A 194 -59.13 12.73 -1.39
C VAL A 194 -59.72 14.03 -1.94
N LYS A 195 -58.90 15.05 -2.19
CA LYS A 195 -59.36 16.31 -2.81
C LYS A 195 -59.96 16.09 -4.20
N TYR A 196 -59.32 15.26 -5.02
CA TYR A 196 -59.80 14.93 -6.36
C TYR A 196 -61.13 14.16 -6.32
N ALA A 197 -61.25 13.15 -5.45
CA ALA A 197 -62.51 12.42 -5.24
C ALA A 197 -63.63 13.36 -4.77
N ALA A 198 -63.35 14.27 -3.84
CA ALA A 198 -64.31 15.27 -3.38
C ALA A 198 -64.75 16.24 -4.51
N ALA A 199 -63.82 16.65 -5.38
CA ALA A 199 -64.13 17.49 -6.53
C ALA A 199 -65.01 16.75 -7.57
N LEU A 200 -64.73 15.46 -7.82
CA LEU A 200 -65.57 14.62 -8.68
C LEU A 200 -66.97 14.42 -8.08
N ARG A 201 -67.07 14.15 -6.77
CA ARG A 201 -68.34 13.96 -6.08
C ARG A 201 -69.27 15.17 -6.19
N ARG A 202 -68.72 16.39 -6.22
CA ARG A 202 -69.52 17.62 -6.44
C ARG A 202 -70.18 17.69 -7.82
N ARG A 203 -69.64 16.99 -8.82
CA ARG A 203 -70.17 16.96 -10.20
C ARG A 203 -71.17 15.83 -10.45
N ILE A 204 -71.26 14.87 -9.54
CA ILE A 204 -72.13 13.68 -9.68
C ILE A 204 -73.62 14.01 -9.85
N PRO A 205 -74.20 15.04 -9.20
CA PRO A 205 -75.60 15.40 -9.40
C PRO A 205 -75.94 15.77 -10.84
N ASP A 206 -74.97 16.27 -11.60
CA ASP A 206 -75.13 16.76 -12.98
C ASP A 206 -74.96 15.65 -14.04
N LEU A 207 -74.63 14.43 -13.63
CA LEU A 207 -74.38 13.29 -14.53
C LEU A 207 -75.61 12.39 -14.72
N GLU A 208 -75.65 11.72 -15.87
CA GLU A 208 -76.63 10.67 -16.18
C GLU A 208 -76.44 9.44 -15.27
N SER A 209 -77.48 8.62 -15.08
CA SER A 209 -77.51 7.57 -14.04
C SER A 209 -76.40 6.51 -14.19
N ALA A 210 -76.06 6.12 -15.41
CA ALA A 210 -74.99 5.15 -15.68
C ALA A 210 -73.61 5.74 -15.39
N GLU A 211 -73.39 7.02 -15.73
CA GLU A 211 -72.13 7.71 -15.46
C GLU A 211 -71.96 8.03 -13.98
N ARG A 212 -73.05 8.41 -13.30
CA ARG A 212 -73.10 8.62 -11.85
C ARG A 212 -72.59 7.40 -11.10
N THR A 213 -73.17 6.23 -11.35
CA THR A 213 -72.80 4.98 -10.66
C THR A 213 -71.32 4.63 -10.88
N ARG A 214 -70.82 4.82 -12.11
CA ARG A 214 -69.40 4.57 -12.44
C ARG A 214 -68.45 5.53 -11.70
N ILE A 215 -68.80 6.81 -11.63
CA ILE A 215 -67.97 7.83 -10.97
C ILE A 215 -68.02 7.70 -9.44
N GLU A 216 -69.15 7.31 -8.86
CA GLU A 216 -69.27 6.98 -7.43
C GLU A 216 -68.31 5.85 -7.05
N ALA A 217 -68.36 4.72 -7.77
CA ALA A 217 -67.47 3.59 -7.52
C ALA A 217 -65.98 3.95 -7.67
N TRP A 218 -65.64 4.85 -8.61
CA TRP A 218 -64.29 5.36 -8.77
C TRP A 218 -63.83 6.25 -7.60
N CYS A 219 -64.71 7.12 -7.09
CA CYS A 219 -64.42 7.96 -5.94
C CYS A 219 -64.21 7.11 -4.67
N ASP A 220 -65.03 6.09 -4.44
CA ASP A 220 -64.90 5.17 -3.31
C ASP A 220 -63.56 4.43 -3.36
N TRP A 221 -63.17 3.95 -4.54
CA TRP A 221 -61.87 3.31 -4.74
C TRP A 221 -60.69 4.26 -4.47
N LEU A 222 -60.78 5.54 -4.89
CA LEU A 222 -59.75 6.54 -4.65
C LEU A 222 -59.59 6.87 -3.16
N GLU A 223 -60.69 6.99 -2.43
CA GLU A 223 -60.70 7.27 -0.98
C GLU A 223 -60.12 6.08 -0.18
N ASP A 224 -60.54 4.86 -0.50
CA ASP A 224 -60.00 3.63 0.08
C ASP A 224 -58.52 3.42 -0.26
N ARG A 225 -58.10 3.78 -1.48
CA ARG A 225 -56.69 3.79 -1.86
C ARG A 225 -55.89 4.83 -1.07
N ALA A 226 -56.41 6.04 -0.89
CA ALA A 226 -55.77 7.10 -0.14
C ALA A 226 -55.58 6.73 1.34
N LEU A 227 -56.59 6.10 1.97
CA LEU A 227 -56.51 5.65 3.35
C LEU A 227 -55.38 4.64 3.57
N ARG A 228 -55.24 3.66 2.66
CA ARG A 228 -54.19 2.63 2.73
C ARG A 228 -52.78 3.14 2.41
N SER A 229 -52.66 4.28 1.75
CA SER A 229 -51.37 4.88 1.41
C SER A 229 -50.97 6.02 2.35
N ASP A 230 -51.86 6.45 3.26
CA ASP A 230 -51.60 7.55 4.18
C ASP A 230 -50.84 7.02 5.42
N PRO A 231 -49.55 7.37 5.58
CA PRO A 231 -48.76 6.93 6.74
C PRO A 231 -49.25 7.52 8.07
N THR A 232 -50.09 8.57 8.06
CA THR A 232 -50.70 9.14 9.27
C THR A 232 -51.93 8.37 9.74
N GLN A 233 -52.62 7.68 8.83
CA GLN A 233 -53.76 6.82 9.14
C GLN A 233 -53.30 5.38 9.41
N GLN A 234 -52.25 4.94 8.72
CA GLN A 234 -51.64 3.64 8.88
C GLN A 234 -50.20 3.77 9.39
N THR A 235 -50.06 3.95 10.71
CA THR A 235 -48.75 4.13 11.37
C THR A 235 -47.80 2.95 11.22
N SER A 236 -48.29 1.76 10.84
CA SER A 236 -47.46 0.62 10.47
C SER A 236 -46.61 0.85 9.20
N LEU A 237 -46.94 1.88 8.41
CA LEU A 237 -46.14 2.32 7.26
C LEU A 237 -44.93 3.16 7.69
N VAL A 238 -44.94 3.70 8.90
CA VAL A 238 -43.83 4.45 9.49
C VAL A 238 -42.91 3.47 10.22
N VAL A 239 -41.76 3.18 9.61
CA VAL A 239 -40.81 2.17 10.14
C VAL A 239 -40.06 2.68 11.38
N GLY A 240 -40.00 4.00 11.58
CA GLY A 240 -39.35 4.63 12.74
C GLY A 240 -37.82 4.73 12.62
N LEU A 241 -37.17 5.07 13.74
CA LEU A 241 -35.71 5.33 13.80
C LEU A 241 -34.84 4.08 13.94
N GLN A 242 -35.45 2.91 14.16
CA GLN A 242 -34.80 1.64 14.50
C GLN A 242 -34.88 0.63 13.35
N ASP A 243 -34.88 1.08 12.10
CA ASP A 243 -34.81 0.16 10.97
C ASP A 243 -33.39 -0.42 10.86
N GLU A 244 -33.26 -1.73 11.08
CA GLU A 244 -31.98 -2.43 10.98
C GLU A 244 -31.33 -2.32 9.58
N ARG A 245 -32.12 -1.96 8.56
CA ARG A 245 -31.64 -1.71 7.19
C ARG A 245 -30.86 -0.40 7.07
N ASP A 246 -31.00 0.54 8.00
CA ASP A 246 -30.21 1.78 8.00
C ASP A 246 -28.72 1.54 8.17
N GLY A 247 -28.36 0.46 8.90
CA GLY A 247 -26.97 0.07 9.13
C GLY A 247 -26.42 -0.90 8.09
N ARG A 248 -27.28 -1.53 7.29
CA ARG A 248 -26.92 -2.51 6.26
C ARG A 248 -27.10 -1.84 4.90
N GLY A 249 -26.04 -1.18 4.42
CA GLY A 249 -26.04 -0.66 3.05
C GLY A 249 -26.54 -1.72 2.07
N TRP A 250 -27.34 -1.29 1.10
CA TRP A 250 -27.90 -2.10 0.03
C TRP A 250 -26.84 -2.95 -0.68
#